data_AF-W2LWY8-F1
#
_entry.id   AF-W2LWY8-F1
#
_cell.length_a   1.000
_cell.length_b   1.000
_cell.length_c   1.000
_cell.angle_alpha   90.00
_cell.angle_beta   90.00
_cell.angle_gamma   90.00
#
_symmetry.space_group_name_H-M   'P 1'
#
loop_
_entity.id
_entity.type
_entity.pdbx_description
1 polymer ?
#
loop_
_entity_poly.entity_id
_entity_poly.type
_entity_poly.pdbx_seq_one_letter_code
_entity_poly.pdbx_strand_id
1 'polypeptide(L)'
;MPHLDPDPALKAAAANDHANVVDNLLTETHPTGREAFVEAVARNNMEVVKLFLRKGYPADSWCIGEALNKAAAAGHKRIVELLLEKTDDWFVGKALCTATEAGCTDFVALLLSRYEHEFMSLGDSVKTAASNNHYEVVELLLQPKLSIMGTRVHLNAHRGEIVALSEKVL
;
A
#
# COMPACT_ATOMS: atom_id res chain seq x y z
N MET A 1 12.84 18.18 37.13
CA MET A 1 12.57 16.82 36.61
C MET A 1 12.81 16.86 35.11
N PRO A 2 13.57 15.94 34.50
CA PRO A 2 13.64 15.91 33.05
C PRO A 2 12.26 15.50 32.52
N HIS A 3 11.71 16.31 31.62
CA HIS A 3 10.55 15.96 30.81
C HIS A 3 10.99 14.76 29.97
N LEU A 4 10.58 13.55 30.35
CA LEU A 4 10.84 12.37 29.54
C LEU A 4 10.04 12.56 28.27
N ASP A 5 10.69 12.88 27.15
CA ASP A 5 10.00 12.89 25.87
C ASP A 5 9.34 11.51 25.72
N PRO A 6 8.00 11.43 25.68
CA PRO A 6 7.30 10.15 25.60
C PRO A 6 7.53 9.47 24.23
N ASP A 7 8.06 10.24 23.28
CA ASP A 7 8.25 9.90 21.88
C ASP A 7 9.12 8.65 21.64
N PRO A 8 10.31 8.48 22.26
CA PRO A 8 11.10 7.27 22.07
C PRO A 8 10.46 6.04 22.74
N ALA A 9 9.74 6.23 23.84
CA ALA A 9 9.11 5.15 24.59
C ALA A 9 7.92 4.56 23.82
N LEU A 10 7.05 5.43 23.26
CA LEU A 10 5.92 5.00 22.44
C LEU A 10 6.40 4.26 21.19
N LYS A 11 7.40 4.80 20.48
CA LYS A 11 7.97 4.15 19.30
C LYS A 11 8.60 2.80 19.64
N ALA A 12 9.37 2.72 20.73
CA ALA A 12 9.97 1.46 21.16
C ALA A 12 8.92 0.41 21.56
N ALA A 13 7.87 0.82 22.27
CA ALA A 13 6.76 -0.06 22.62
C ALA A 13 6.04 -0.57 21.36
N ALA A 14 5.76 0.33 20.41
CA ALA A 14 5.14 0.00 19.15
C ALA A 14 6.02 -0.92 18.29
N ALA A 15 7.34 -0.76 18.34
CA ALA A 15 8.30 -1.58 17.63
C ALA A 15 8.42 -3.02 18.20
N ASN A 16 8.14 -3.22 19.49
CA ASN A 16 8.28 -4.50 20.17
C ASN A 16 6.93 -5.17 20.48
N ASP A 17 5.85 -4.75 19.81
CA ASP A 17 4.48 -5.28 19.99
C ASP A 17 3.95 -5.18 21.43
N HIS A 18 4.39 -4.20 22.20
CA HIS A 18 3.97 -4.00 23.59
C HIS A 18 2.64 -3.23 23.66
N ALA A 19 1.54 -3.85 23.20
CA ALA A 19 0.23 -3.21 23.09
C ALA A 19 -0.26 -2.51 24.38
N ASN A 20 -0.06 -3.10 25.56
CA ASN A 20 -0.45 -2.48 26.83
C ASN A 20 0.34 -1.20 27.13
N VAL A 21 1.63 -1.16 26.76
CA VAL A 21 2.46 0.03 26.94
C VAL A 21 2.06 1.11 25.94
N VAL A 22 1.80 0.72 24.70
CA VAL A 22 1.24 1.63 23.68
C VAL A 22 -0.10 2.20 24.15
N ASP A 23 -0.99 1.38 24.70
CA ASP A 23 -2.31 1.83 25.17
C ASP A 23 -2.21 2.90 26.27
N ASN A 24 -1.28 2.72 27.20
CA ASN A 24 -1.02 3.65 28.30
C ASN A 24 -0.31 4.94 27.85
N LEU A 25 0.55 4.86 26.83
CA LEU A 25 1.33 6.00 26.36
C LEU A 25 0.61 6.82 25.27
N LEU A 26 -0.30 6.20 24.51
CA LEU A 26 -1.02 6.85 23.43
C LEU A 26 -2.11 7.77 23.99
N THR A 27 -1.79 9.07 24.08
CA THR A 27 -2.71 10.16 24.48
C THR A 27 -3.09 11.04 23.28
N GLU A 28 -4.19 11.81 23.40
CA GLU A 28 -4.78 12.60 22.31
C GLU A 28 -3.82 13.57 21.59
N THR A 29 -2.74 14.00 22.26
CA THR A 29 -1.86 15.08 21.80
C THR A 29 -0.47 14.63 21.33
N HIS A 30 -0.25 13.36 21.01
CA HIS A 30 1.10 12.89 20.62
C HIS A 30 1.45 13.17 19.16
N PRO A 31 2.39 14.10 18.86
CA PRO A 31 2.89 14.33 17.50
C PRO A 31 3.60 13.09 16.90
N THR A 32 4.10 12.20 17.75
CA THR A 32 4.87 11.00 17.35
C THR A 32 4.07 9.71 17.22
N GLY A 33 2.74 9.77 17.46
CA GLY A 33 1.84 8.64 17.24
C GLY A 33 1.89 8.15 15.79
N ARG A 34 2.18 9.05 14.85
CA ARG A 34 2.41 8.73 13.44
C ARG A 34 3.60 7.78 13.23
N GLU A 35 4.77 8.14 13.75
CA GLU A 35 5.99 7.35 13.53
C GLU A 35 5.94 6.01 14.26
N ALA A 36 5.35 6.00 15.46
CA ALA A 36 5.14 4.76 16.21
C ALA A 36 4.19 3.80 15.47
N PHE A 37 3.10 4.32 14.89
CA PHE A 37 2.20 3.53 14.06
C PHE A 37 2.92 2.95 12.83
N VAL A 38 3.64 3.78 12.10
CA VAL A 38 4.40 3.36 10.91
C VAL A 38 5.46 2.31 11.25
N GLU A 39 6.14 2.45 12.39
CA GLU A 39 7.11 1.47 12.88
C GLU A 39 6.45 0.13 13.22
N ALA A 40 5.29 0.14 13.90
CA ALA A 40 4.53 -1.08 14.19
C ALA A 40 4.10 -1.80 12.90
N VAL A 41 3.66 -1.03 11.91
CA VAL A 41 3.32 -1.54 10.57
C VAL A 41 4.54 -2.19 9.91
N ALA A 42 5.68 -1.51 9.87
CA ALA A 42 6.90 -2.04 9.27
C ALA A 42 7.38 -3.35 9.92
N ARG A 43 7.11 -3.52 11.21
CA ARG A 43 7.51 -4.71 12.00
C ARG A 43 6.45 -5.82 12.05
N ASN A 44 5.33 -5.67 11.37
CA ASN A 44 4.22 -6.62 11.39
C ASN A 44 3.53 -6.79 12.75
N ASN A 45 3.56 -5.75 13.60
CA ASN A 45 3.00 -5.78 14.95
C ASN A 45 1.48 -5.56 14.92
N MET A 46 0.76 -6.60 14.48
CA MET A 46 -0.67 -6.56 14.18
C MET A 46 -1.54 -6.03 15.33
N GLU A 47 -1.28 -6.45 16.57
CA GLU A 47 -2.13 -6.06 17.70
C GLU A 47 -1.93 -4.60 18.07
N VAL A 48 -0.69 -4.09 17.98
CA VAL A 48 -0.40 -2.66 18.09
C VAL A 48 -1.06 -1.86 16.95
N VAL A 49 -0.98 -2.32 15.70
CA VAL A 49 -1.61 -1.64 14.54
C VAL A 49 -3.12 -1.51 14.74
N LYS A 50 -3.80 -2.60 15.14
CA LYS A 50 -5.23 -2.56 15.46
C LYS A 50 -5.54 -1.60 16.59
N LEU A 51 -4.70 -1.54 17.63
CA LEU A 51 -4.88 -0.63 18.76
C LEU A 51 -4.83 0.83 18.31
N PHE A 52 -3.81 1.21 17.53
CA PHE A 52 -3.72 2.57 16.95
C PHE A 52 -4.97 2.91 16.13
N LEU A 53 -5.38 2.03 15.21
CA LEU A 53 -6.56 2.26 14.36
C LEU A 53 -7.86 2.37 15.17
N ARG A 54 -8.04 1.56 16.22
CA ARG A 54 -9.21 1.66 17.13
C ARG A 54 -9.25 2.97 17.88
N LYS A 55 -8.09 3.54 18.23
CA LYS A 55 -7.99 4.87 18.85
C LYS A 55 -8.07 6.03 17.84
N GLY A 56 -8.32 5.75 16.56
CA GLY A 56 -8.41 6.78 15.52
C GLY A 56 -7.06 7.31 15.03
N TYR A 57 -5.97 6.57 15.27
CA TYR A 57 -4.63 6.94 14.82
C TYR A 57 -4.17 6.09 13.63
N PRO A 58 -3.45 6.69 12.67
CA PRO A 58 -3.33 8.13 12.45
C PRO A 58 -4.65 8.71 11.89
N ALA A 59 -4.94 9.97 12.21
CA ALA A 59 -6.09 10.69 11.63
C ALA A 59 -5.85 11.18 10.20
N ASP A 60 -4.58 11.18 9.77
CA ASP A 60 -4.13 11.64 8.46
C ASP A 60 -4.08 10.46 7.45
N SER A 61 -4.83 10.59 6.36
CA SER A 61 -4.86 9.61 5.26
C SER A 61 -3.48 9.45 4.60
N TRP A 62 -2.64 10.49 4.60
CA TRP A 62 -1.27 10.39 4.08
C TRP A 62 -0.41 9.43 4.90
N CYS A 63 -0.57 9.42 6.22
CA CYS A 63 0.11 8.44 7.05
C CYS A 63 -0.42 7.01 6.81
N ILE A 64 -1.74 6.84 6.62
CA ILE A 64 -2.30 5.53 6.24
C ILE A 64 -1.70 5.04 4.92
N GLY A 65 -1.60 5.91 3.92
CA GLY A 65 -0.98 5.58 2.63
C GLY A 65 0.51 5.23 2.74
N GLU A 66 1.27 5.96 3.56
CA GLU A 66 2.68 5.60 3.84
C GLU A 66 2.80 4.23 4.52
N ALA A 67 1.95 3.97 5.51
CA ALA A 67 1.90 2.69 6.21
C ALA A 67 1.52 1.55 5.25
N LEU A 68 0.54 1.76 4.37
CA LEU A 68 0.13 0.79 3.35
C LEU A 68 1.31 0.41 2.44
N ASN A 69 2.04 1.41 1.94
CA ASN A 69 3.21 1.18 1.10
C ASN A 69 4.32 0.40 1.84
N LYS A 70 4.58 0.72 3.11
CA LYS A 70 5.57 -0.01 3.91
C LYS A 70 5.15 -1.46 4.19
N ALA A 71 3.88 -1.69 4.53
CA ALA A 71 3.35 -3.02 4.73
C ALA A 71 3.42 -3.86 3.45
N ALA A 72 3.10 -3.26 2.30
CA ALA A 72 3.20 -3.91 0.99
C ALA A 72 4.66 -4.24 0.64
N ALA A 73 5.57 -3.27 0.74
CA ALA A 73 6.99 -3.51 0.47
C ALA A 73 7.61 -4.58 1.38
N ALA A 74 7.10 -4.74 2.61
CA ALA A 74 7.58 -5.72 3.57
C ALA A 74 6.89 -7.09 3.52
N GLY A 75 5.87 -7.29 2.68
CA GLY A 75 5.17 -8.58 2.62
C GLY A 75 4.05 -8.79 3.65
N HIS A 76 3.66 -7.76 4.40
CA HIS A 76 2.73 -7.89 5.53
C HIS A 76 1.26 -7.92 5.10
N LYS A 77 0.87 -8.95 4.34
CA LYS A 77 -0.44 -9.10 3.70
C LYS A 77 -1.63 -8.74 4.60
N ARG A 78 -1.63 -9.25 5.83
CA ARG A 78 -2.77 -9.09 6.77
C ARG A 78 -2.89 -7.65 7.30
N ILE A 79 -1.77 -6.93 7.41
CA ILE A 79 -1.79 -5.49 7.72
C ILE A 79 -2.26 -4.70 6.50
N VAL A 80 -1.84 -5.08 5.29
CA VAL A 80 -2.33 -4.44 4.06
C VAL A 80 -3.85 -4.56 3.96
N GLU A 81 -4.43 -5.75 4.16
CA GLU A 81 -5.88 -5.94 4.18
C GLU A 81 -6.58 -5.03 5.19
N LEU A 82 -6.02 -4.92 6.40
CA LEU A 82 -6.54 -4.05 7.47
C LEU A 82 -6.47 -2.56 7.10
N LEU A 83 -5.34 -2.11 6.54
CA LEU A 83 -5.15 -0.71 6.15
C LEU A 83 -6.04 -0.32 4.97
N LEU A 84 -6.29 -1.24 4.03
CA LEU A 84 -7.20 -1.00 2.89
C LEU A 84 -8.64 -0.72 3.31
N GLU A 85 -9.09 -1.16 4.48
CA GLU A 85 -10.40 -0.78 5.04
C GLU A 85 -10.47 0.66 5.53
N LYS A 86 -9.32 1.33 5.66
CA LYS A 86 -9.17 2.69 6.19
C LYS A 86 -8.59 3.67 5.17
N THR A 87 -8.36 3.21 3.94
CA THR A 87 -7.66 3.97 2.89
C THR A 87 -8.65 4.42 1.83
N ASP A 88 -8.47 5.64 1.31
CA ASP A 88 -9.21 6.13 0.14
C ASP A 88 -8.63 5.58 -1.19
N ASP A 89 -9.41 5.65 -2.27
CA ASP A 89 -9.03 5.12 -3.58
C ASP A 89 -7.73 5.75 -4.13
N TRP A 90 -7.41 6.99 -3.74
CA TRP A 90 -6.20 7.69 -4.16
C TRP A 90 -4.95 6.95 -3.67
N PHE A 91 -4.90 6.61 -2.38
CA PHE A 91 -3.75 5.88 -1.81
C PHE A 91 -3.72 4.42 -2.24
N VAL A 92 -4.86 3.77 -2.48
CA VAL A 92 -4.89 2.42 -3.08
C VAL A 92 -4.26 2.44 -4.46
N GLY A 93 -4.61 3.42 -5.31
CA GLY A 93 -3.99 3.59 -6.62
C GLY A 93 -2.48 3.81 -6.54
N LYS A 94 -2.03 4.67 -5.62
CA LYS A 94 -0.58 4.91 -5.42
C LYS A 94 0.16 3.63 -5.01
N ALA A 95 -0.40 2.85 -4.10
CA ALA A 95 0.17 1.56 -3.70
C ALA A 95 0.21 0.58 -4.88
N LEU A 96 -0.82 0.58 -5.74
CA LEU A 96 -0.85 -0.25 -6.95
C LEU A 96 0.26 0.12 -7.94
N CYS A 97 0.53 1.42 -8.16
CA CYS A 97 1.67 1.87 -8.95
C CYS A 97 2.99 1.32 -8.41
N THR A 98 3.25 1.50 -7.11
CA THR A 98 4.50 1.02 -6.50
C THR A 98 4.64 -0.50 -6.56
N ALA A 99 3.56 -1.25 -6.32
CA ALA A 99 3.57 -2.72 -6.46
C ALA A 99 3.81 -3.17 -7.92
N THR A 100 3.26 -2.43 -8.88
CA THR A 100 3.45 -2.67 -10.32
C THR A 100 4.88 -2.42 -10.75
N GLU A 101 5.44 -1.27 -10.36
CA GLU A 101 6.85 -0.89 -10.59
C GLU A 101 7.82 -1.90 -10.00
N ALA A 102 7.50 -2.46 -8.83
CA ALA A 102 8.29 -3.47 -8.14
C ALA A 102 8.06 -4.91 -8.66
N GLY A 103 7.05 -5.13 -9.50
CA GLY A 103 6.73 -6.47 -10.01
C GLY A 103 6.12 -7.41 -8.99
N CYS A 104 5.51 -6.87 -7.93
CA CYS A 104 5.02 -7.66 -6.82
C CYS A 104 3.61 -8.21 -7.09
N THR A 105 3.54 -9.33 -7.81
CA THR A 105 2.30 -10.00 -8.26
C THR A 105 1.26 -10.16 -7.14
N ASP A 106 1.68 -10.62 -5.95
CA ASP A 106 0.77 -10.83 -4.82
C ASP A 106 0.09 -9.55 -4.33
N PHE A 107 0.82 -8.43 -4.26
CA PHE A 107 0.26 -7.15 -3.84
C PHE A 107 -0.56 -6.49 -4.94
N VAL A 108 -0.15 -6.65 -6.20
CA VAL A 108 -0.98 -6.20 -7.33
C VAL A 108 -2.33 -6.91 -7.27
N ALA A 109 -2.37 -8.24 -7.13
CA ALA A 109 -3.62 -8.99 -7.02
C ALA A 109 -4.48 -8.55 -5.82
N LEU A 110 -3.84 -8.34 -4.67
CA LEU A 110 -4.54 -7.90 -3.46
C LEU A 110 -5.12 -6.49 -3.61
N LEU A 111 -4.36 -5.53 -4.12
CA LEU A 111 -4.79 -4.15 -4.32
C LEU A 111 -5.92 -4.06 -5.35
N LEU A 112 -5.81 -4.81 -6.45
CA LEU A 112 -6.86 -4.93 -7.47
C LEU A 112 -8.18 -5.50 -6.93
N SER A 113 -8.13 -6.33 -5.88
CA SER A 113 -9.36 -6.87 -5.26
C SER A 113 -10.21 -5.82 -4.55
N ARG A 114 -9.61 -4.67 -4.19
CA ARG A 114 -10.26 -3.53 -3.53
C ARG A 114 -10.44 -2.31 -4.45
N TYR A 115 -9.92 -2.37 -5.66
CA TYR A 115 -9.90 -1.25 -6.58
C TYR A 115 -11.20 -1.20 -7.39
N GLU A 116 -12.15 -0.35 -6.96
CA GLU A 116 -13.49 -0.28 -7.57
C GLU A 116 -13.69 0.88 -8.57
N HIS A 117 -12.72 1.79 -8.76
CA HIS A 117 -12.92 2.99 -9.58
C HIS A 117 -11.73 3.45 -10.45
N GLU A 118 -12.07 4.15 -11.54
CA GLU A 118 -11.26 4.77 -12.62
C GLU A 118 -10.20 5.80 -12.18
N PHE A 119 -9.69 5.70 -10.96
CA PHE A 119 -8.77 6.70 -10.42
C PHE A 119 -7.40 6.71 -11.14
N MET A 120 -7.02 5.56 -11.71
CA MET A 120 -5.75 5.33 -12.39
C MET A 120 -6.04 4.84 -13.79
N SER A 121 -5.42 5.50 -14.76
CA SER A 121 -5.23 4.90 -16.07
C SER A 121 -4.36 3.65 -15.88
N LEU A 122 -5.00 2.48 -15.85
CA LEU A 122 -4.29 1.19 -15.85
C LEU A 122 -3.30 1.12 -17.03
N GLY A 123 -3.51 1.91 -18.07
CA GLY A 123 -2.59 2.03 -19.20
C GLY A 123 -1.16 2.42 -18.80
N ASP A 124 -0.96 3.30 -17.82
CA ASP A 124 0.39 3.68 -17.39
C ASP A 124 1.03 2.60 -16.51
N SER A 125 0.26 1.99 -15.60
CA SER A 125 0.72 0.82 -14.82
C SER A 125 1.11 -0.35 -15.74
N VAL A 126 0.30 -0.66 -16.76
CA VAL A 126 0.60 -1.73 -17.73
C VAL A 126 1.85 -1.41 -18.53
N LYS A 127 2.04 -0.17 -19.01
CA LYS A 127 3.28 0.24 -19.72
C LYS A 127 4.51 0.09 -18.83
N THR A 128 4.42 0.46 -17.56
CA THR A 128 5.52 0.33 -16.60
C THR A 128 5.87 -1.12 -16.33
N ALA A 129 4.88 -1.97 -16.04
CA ALA A 129 5.09 -3.41 -15.86
C ALA A 129 5.67 -4.06 -17.14
N ALA A 130 5.17 -3.66 -18.31
CA ALA A 130 5.66 -4.09 -19.60
C ALA A 130 7.15 -3.76 -19.80
N SER A 131 7.50 -2.49 -19.56
CA SER A 131 8.87 -1.99 -19.73
C SER A 131 9.86 -2.66 -18.77
N ASN A 132 9.37 -3.09 -17.60
CA ASN A 132 10.15 -3.81 -16.60
C ASN A 132 10.10 -5.35 -16.77
N ASN A 133 9.43 -5.87 -17.81
CA ASN A 133 9.23 -7.31 -18.06
C ASN A 133 8.51 -8.07 -16.92
N HIS A 134 7.60 -7.39 -16.22
CA HIS A 134 6.77 -8.00 -15.16
C HIS A 134 5.53 -8.68 -15.76
N TYR A 135 5.73 -9.80 -16.48
CA TYR A 135 4.67 -10.48 -17.25
C TYR A 135 3.42 -10.81 -16.44
N GLU A 136 3.58 -11.41 -15.25
CA GLU A 136 2.45 -11.78 -14.38
C GLU A 136 1.65 -10.56 -13.91
N VAL A 137 2.33 -9.43 -13.66
CA VAL A 137 1.67 -8.17 -13.30
C VAL A 137 0.87 -7.63 -14.49
N VAL A 138 1.41 -7.71 -15.71
CA VAL A 138 0.67 -7.33 -16.92
C VAL A 138 -0.57 -8.19 -17.10
N GLU A 139 -0.46 -9.51 -16.89
CA GLU A 139 -1.63 -10.41 -16.94
C GLU A 139 -2.69 -10.05 -15.89
N LEU A 140 -2.29 -9.74 -14.66
CA LEU A 140 -3.21 -9.30 -13.61
C LEU A 140 -3.94 -8.00 -13.95
N LEU A 141 -3.20 -7.00 -14.45
CA LEU A 141 -3.76 -5.68 -14.80
C LEU A 141 -4.69 -5.73 -16.02
N LEU A 142 -4.51 -6.72 -16.91
CA LEU A 142 -5.35 -6.92 -18.10
C LEU A 142 -6.54 -7.86 -17.87
N GLN A 143 -6.79 -8.33 -16.64
CA GLN A 143 -7.91 -9.23 -16.37
C GLN A 143 -9.26 -8.57 -16.74
N PRO A 144 -10.23 -9.35 -17.28
CA PRO A 144 -11.49 -8.81 -17.80
C PRO A 144 -12.31 -7.97 -16.81
N LYS A 145 -12.18 -8.23 -15.50
CA LYS A 145 -12.86 -7.48 -14.43
C LYS A 145 -12.38 -6.03 -14.30
N LEU A 146 -11.17 -5.74 -14.78
CA LEU A 146 -10.51 -4.43 -14.75
C LEU A 146 -10.41 -3.79 -16.13
N SER A 147 -10.91 -4.48 -17.17
CA SER A 147 -10.91 -4.02 -18.56
C SER A 147 -11.96 -2.93 -18.76
N ILE A 148 -11.75 -1.78 -18.12
CA ILE A 148 -12.49 -0.56 -18.36
C ILE A 148 -11.54 0.40 -19.07
N MET A 149 -11.97 0.86 -20.25
CA MET A 149 -11.35 1.88 -21.09
C MET A 149 -10.14 1.48 -21.97
N GLY A 150 -10.45 0.97 -23.18
CA GLY A 150 -9.76 1.34 -24.43
C GLY A 150 -8.28 0.98 -24.61
N THR A 151 -7.62 0.40 -23.61
CA THR A 151 -6.19 0.09 -23.68
C THR A 151 -5.99 -1.29 -24.31
N ARG A 152 -5.98 -1.34 -25.64
CA ARG A 152 -5.52 -2.54 -26.37
C ARG A 152 -3.99 -2.59 -26.31
N VAL A 153 -3.44 -3.19 -25.25
CA VAL A 153 -2.00 -3.50 -25.19
C VAL A 153 -1.75 -4.73 -26.05
N HIS A 154 -1.12 -4.56 -27.21
CA HIS A 154 -0.68 -5.67 -28.05
C HIS A 154 0.55 -6.34 -27.42
N LEU A 155 0.35 -7.49 -26.75
CA LEU A 155 1.41 -8.35 -26.25
C LEU A 155 2.10 -9.06 -27.43
N ASN A 156 3.20 -8.52 -27.95
CA ASN A 156 4.00 -9.24 -28.94
C ASN A 156 4.86 -10.31 -28.24
N ALA A 157 4.29 -11.51 -28.08
CA ALA A 157 4.92 -12.67 -27.44
C ALA A 157 6.14 -13.25 -28.19
N HIS A 158 6.65 -12.59 -29.24
CA HIS A 158 7.66 -13.21 -30.12
C HIS A 158 9.12 -13.01 -29.71
N ARG A 159 9.46 -12.29 -28.62
CA ARG A 159 10.88 -12.12 -28.23
C ARG A 159 11.18 -11.68 -26.79
N GLY A 160 10.31 -11.95 -25.83
CA GLY A 160 10.58 -11.63 -24.43
C GLY A 160 10.68 -10.12 -24.14
N GLU A 161 10.10 -9.26 -24.98
CA GLU A 161 10.02 -7.81 -24.76
C GLU A 161 8.55 -7.39 -24.87
N ILE A 162 7.97 -6.85 -23.79
CA ILE A 162 6.62 -6.28 -23.85
C ILE A 162 6.74 -4.84 -24.38
N VAL A 163 6.43 -4.64 -25.65
CA VAL A 163 6.31 -3.28 -26.22
C VAL A 163 4.87 -2.83 -26.06
N ALA A 164 4.61 -1.95 -25.09
CA ALA A 164 3.30 -1.33 -24.91
C ALA A 164 3.05 -0.30 -26.02
N LEU A 165 2.47 -0.74 -27.14
CA LEU A 165 2.01 0.15 -28.20
C LEU A 165 0.63 0.72 -27.82
N SER A 166 0.55 2.02 -27.54
CA SER A 166 -0.73 2.72 -27.44
C SER A 166 -1.20 3.14 -28.84
N GLU A 167 -2.25 2.52 -29.37
CA GLU A 167 -2.93 3.07 -30.54
C GLU A 167 -3.83 4.24 -30.09
N LYS A 168 -3.67 5.41 -30.72
CA LYS A 168 -4.70 6.45 -30.69
C LYS A 168 -5.89 5.91 -31.47
N VAL A 169 -7.01 5.67 -30.80
CA VAL A 169 -8.29 5.45 -31.46
C VAL A 169 -8.65 6.75 -32.19
N LEU A 170 -8.78 6.68 -33.52
CA LEU A 170 -9.28 7.78 -34.37
C LEU A 170 -10.77 8.06 -34.09
#